data_AF-A0A9P4M3C8-F1
#
_entry.id   AF-A0A9P4M3C8-F1
#
_cell.length_a   1.000
_cell.length_b   1.000
_cell.length_c   1.000
_cell.angle_alpha   90.00
_cell.angle_beta   90.00
_cell.angle_gamma   90.00
#
_symmetry.space_group_name_H-M   'P 1'
#
loop_
_entity.id
_entity.type
_entity.pdbx_description
1 polymer ?
#
loop_
_entity_poly.entity_id
_entity_poly.type
_entity_poly.pdbx_seq_one_letter_code
_entity_poly.pdbx_strand_id
1 'polypeptide(L)'
;ETVTGVRINCLGDRHTENKPAFEEVQVPVTHAVFTCPAAPITERIGIPIRAIKGPTNPAWREEFFDGIGLDHRSTGTTNSRATYLHLDCNSASNDFGWAPSYWQNKVGNVIAVRADKQPLLVGHLDAITRYC
;
A
#
# COMPACT_ATOMS: atom_id res chain seq x y z
N GLU A 1 8.80 -19.12 9.68
CA GLU A 1 8.33 -19.24 8.28
C GLU A 1 8.04 -17.85 7.73
N THR A 2 8.41 -17.61 6.47
CA THR A 2 8.14 -16.36 5.74
C THR A 2 7.42 -16.67 4.45
N VAL A 3 6.69 -15.69 3.92
CA VAL A 3 6.07 -15.76 2.59
C VAL A 3 6.51 -14.58 1.75
N THR A 4 6.46 -14.73 0.43
CA THR A 4 6.67 -13.63 -0.50
C THR A 4 5.46 -12.70 -0.50
N GLY A 5 5.66 -11.49 0.00
CA GLY A 5 4.76 -10.35 -0.09
C GLY A 5 5.31 -9.26 -1.00
N VAL A 6 4.59 -8.14 -1.08
CA VAL A 6 5.00 -6.96 -1.85
C VAL A 6 4.97 -5.74 -0.95
N ARG A 7 6.02 -4.91 -1.03
CA ARG A 7 6.03 -3.57 -0.48
C ARG A 7 5.69 -2.57 -1.57
N ILE A 8 4.70 -1.71 -1.30
CA ILE A 8 4.38 -0.55 -2.13
C ILE A 8 5.10 0.66 -1.53
N ASN A 9 6.04 1.23 -2.29
CA ASN A 9 6.82 2.37 -1.82
C ASN A 9 6.08 3.69 -2.05
N CYS A 10 6.06 4.54 -1.02
CA CYS A 10 5.50 5.88 -1.11
C CYS A 10 6.34 6.79 -2.01
N LEU A 11 5.78 7.95 -2.37
CA LEU A 11 6.49 8.91 -3.22
C LEU A 11 7.81 9.39 -2.59
N GLY A 12 7.87 9.59 -1.27
CA GLY A 12 9.08 10.01 -0.56
C GLY A 12 10.23 9.02 -0.76
N ASP A 13 10.04 7.76 -0.38
CA ASP A 13 11.03 6.69 -0.55
C ASP A 13 11.46 6.53 -2.03
N ARG A 14 10.52 6.67 -2.97
CA ARG A 14 10.83 6.61 -4.40
C ARG A 14 11.75 7.74 -4.86
N HIS A 15 11.55 8.96 -4.35
CA HIS A 15 12.32 10.13 -4.77
C HIS A 15 13.68 10.21 -4.09
N THR A 16 13.78 9.91 -2.79
CA THR A 16 15.05 10.08 -2.05
C THR A 16 15.96 8.87 -2.12
N GLU A 17 15.40 7.67 -2.17
CA GLU A 17 16.19 6.43 -2.21
C GLU A 17 16.19 5.76 -3.58
N ASN A 18 15.57 6.40 -4.59
CA ASN A 18 15.42 5.84 -5.93
C ASN A 18 14.77 4.43 -5.92
N LYS A 19 13.83 4.21 -4.99
CA LYS A 19 13.13 2.93 -4.84
C LYS A 19 12.15 2.71 -5.99
N PRO A 20 11.94 1.46 -6.44
CA PRO A 20 10.85 1.14 -7.35
C PRO A 20 9.50 1.34 -6.66
N ALA A 21 8.42 1.49 -7.44
CA ALA A 21 7.07 1.63 -6.89
C ALA A 21 6.62 0.40 -6.09
N PHE A 22 7.10 -0.78 -6.49
CA PHE A 22 6.83 -2.06 -5.85
C PHE A 22 8.12 -2.86 -5.73
N GLU A 23 8.27 -3.57 -4.63
CA GLU A 23 9.38 -4.52 -4.42
C GLU A 23 8.89 -5.77 -3.70
N GLU A 24 9.50 -6.91 -4.00
CA GLU A 24 9.22 -8.15 -3.27
C GLU A 24 9.87 -8.12 -1.89
N VAL A 25 9.15 -8.63 -0.89
CA VAL A 25 9.63 -8.70 0.49
C VAL A 25 9.29 -10.05 1.11
N GLN A 26 10.17 -10.53 1.99
CA GLN A 26 9.91 -11.73 2.78
C GLN A 26 9.21 -11.33 4.08
N VAL A 27 7.96 -11.77 4.27
CA VAL A 27 7.12 -11.39 5.40
C VAL A 27 6.94 -12.58 6.33
N PRO A 28 7.34 -12.48 7.61
CA PRO A 28 7.07 -13.53 8.60
C PRO A 28 5.57 -13.82 8.70
N VAL A 29 5.18 -15.09 8.79
CA VAL A 29 3.76 -15.48 8.96
C VAL A 29 3.12 -14.96 10.25
N THR A 30 3.93 -14.52 11.21
CA THR A 30 3.54 -13.88 12.47
C THR A 30 3.38 -12.36 12.34
N HIS A 31 3.66 -11.78 11.18
CA HIS A 31 3.56 -10.34 10.95
C HIS A 31 2.10 -9.86 11.06
N ALA A 32 1.89 -8.67 11.62
CA ALA A 32 0.56 -8.12 11.89
C ALA A 32 -0.32 -7.96 10.63
N VAL A 33 0.28 -7.86 9.44
CA VAL A 33 -0.48 -7.81 8.17
C VAL A 33 -1.45 -8.99 7.99
N PHE A 34 -1.14 -10.17 8.56
CA PHE A 34 -2.00 -11.34 8.45
C PHE A 34 -3.28 -11.24 9.30
N THR A 35 -3.37 -10.27 10.22
CA THR A 35 -4.59 -10.00 10.99
C THR A 35 -5.43 -8.86 10.41
N CYS A 36 -4.89 -8.10 9.45
CA CYS A 36 -5.60 -7.01 8.79
C CYS A 36 -6.75 -7.54 7.91
N PRO A 37 -7.86 -6.81 7.76
CA PRO A 37 -8.89 -7.11 6.76
C PRO A 37 -8.29 -7.18 5.35
N ALA A 38 -8.87 -8.03 4.50
CA ALA A 38 -8.49 -8.04 3.09
C ALA A 38 -9.09 -6.81 2.38
N ALA A 39 -8.43 -6.41 1.30
CA ALA A 39 -8.85 -5.30 0.46
C ALA A 39 -10.14 -5.66 -0.31
N PRO A 40 -11.19 -4.82 -0.32
CA PRO A 40 -12.53 -5.20 -0.78
C PRO A 40 -12.57 -5.78 -2.21
N ILE A 41 -11.90 -5.12 -3.15
CA ILE A 41 -11.87 -5.58 -4.55
C ILE A 41 -11.19 -6.94 -4.69
N THR A 42 -10.17 -7.21 -3.87
CA THR A 42 -9.36 -8.42 -3.94
C THR A 42 -10.11 -9.64 -3.41
N GLU A 43 -10.96 -9.44 -2.40
CA GLU A 43 -11.90 -10.47 -1.95
C GLU A 43 -12.90 -10.80 -3.05
N ARG A 44 -13.42 -9.77 -3.74
CA ARG A 44 -14.44 -9.95 -4.78
C ARG A 44 -13.93 -10.70 -6.01
N ILE A 45 -12.65 -10.55 -6.36
CA ILE A 45 -12.03 -11.30 -7.46
C ILE A 45 -11.45 -12.66 -7.03
N GLY A 46 -11.64 -13.07 -5.77
CA GLY A 46 -11.22 -14.38 -5.27
C GLY A 46 -9.74 -14.52 -4.94
N ILE A 47 -9.00 -13.41 -4.81
CA ILE A 47 -7.58 -13.40 -4.40
C ILE A 47 -7.43 -12.42 -3.24
N PRO A 48 -7.85 -12.77 -2.01
CA PRO A 48 -7.84 -11.84 -0.89
C PRO A 48 -6.42 -11.37 -0.55
N ILE A 49 -6.16 -10.08 -0.67
CA ILE A 49 -4.89 -9.44 -0.31
C ILE A 49 -5.11 -8.60 0.94
N ARG A 50 -4.28 -8.82 1.96
CA ARG A 50 -4.25 -8.03 3.18
C ARG A 50 -3.11 -7.02 3.09
N ALA A 51 -3.31 -5.83 3.61
CA ALA A 51 -2.31 -4.78 3.59
C ALA A 51 -2.26 -4.01 4.90
N ILE A 52 -1.07 -3.54 5.25
CA ILE A 52 -0.84 -2.69 6.42
C ILE A 52 0.15 -1.57 6.05
N LYS A 53 -0.06 -0.37 6.60
CA LYS A 53 0.93 0.70 6.49
C LYS A 53 2.22 0.29 7.20
N GLY A 54 3.34 0.51 6.54
CA GLY A 54 4.68 0.29 7.04
C GLY A 54 5.39 1.61 7.37
N PRO A 55 6.56 1.54 8.01
CA PRO A 55 7.37 2.71 8.30
C PRO A 55 7.85 3.37 7.00
N THR A 56 7.91 4.70 7.01
CA THR A 56 8.55 5.53 5.97
C THR A 56 9.98 5.87 6.38
N ASN A 57 10.89 6.12 5.43
CA ASN A 57 12.22 6.58 5.79
C ASN A 57 12.17 7.97 6.46
N PRO A 58 12.70 8.12 7.69
CA PRO A 58 12.76 9.43 8.35
C PRO A 58 13.68 10.45 7.64
N ALA A 59 14.68 10.02 6.87
CA ALA A 59 15.66 10.91 6.22
C ALA A 59 14.98 11.94 5.30
N TRP A 60 14.03 11.49 4.47
CA TRP A 60 13.31 12.41 3.59
C TRP A 60 12.23 13.20 4.31
N ARG A 61 11.79 12.74 5.48
CA ARG A 61 10.88 13.52 6.32
C ARG A 61 11.52 14.83 6.73
N GLU A 62 12.85 14.92 6.77
CA GLU A 62 13.61 16.13 7.07
C GLU A 62 14.08 16.86 5.79
N GLU A 63 14.52 16.14 4.74
CA GLU A 63 15.02 16.74 3.48
C GLU A 63 13.93 17.34 2.57
N PHE A 64 12.69 16.81 2.59
CA PHE A 64 11.59 17.34 1.77
C PHE A 64 11.12 18.74 2.20
N PHE A 65 11.65 19.31 3.28
CA PHE A 65 11.27 20.65 3.75
C PHE A 65 11.89 21.80 2.96
N ASP A 66 13.03 21.58 2.27
CA ASP A 66 13.86 22.70 1.82
C ASP A 66 13.84 23.00 0.30
N GLY A 67 13.18 22.19 -0.53
CA GLY A 67 13.48 22.22 -1.98
C GLY A 67 12.37 22.42 -3.02
N ILE A 68 11.09 22.14 -2.74
CA ILE A 68 10.15 21.79 -3.84
C ILE A 68 8.75 22.46 -3.83
N GLY A 69 8.47 23.43 -2.95
CA GLY A 69 7.25 24.28 -3.04
C GLY A 69 5.87 23.58 -3.06
N LEU A 70 5.71 22.37 -2.54
CA LEU A 70 4.44 21.67 -2.31
C LEU A 70 4.19 21.58 -0.79
N ASP A 71 2.96 21.28 -0.34
CA ASP A 71 2.68 21.02 1.08
C ASP A 71 3.24 19.63 1.49
N HIS A 72 4.56 19.60 1.71
CA HIS A 72 5.45 18.43 1.60
C HIS A 72 5.28 17.31 2.63
N ARG A 73 4.62 17.58 3.77
CA ARG A 73 4.35 16.53 4.78
C ARG A 73 3.27 15.55 4.32
N SER A 74 2.39 15.98 3.43
CA SER A 74 1.27 15.17 2.93
C SER A 74 1.66 14.35 1.69
N THR A 75 2.44 14.94 0.78
CA THR A 75 2.75 14.37 -0.54
C THR A 75 3.76 13.23 -0.52
N GLY A 76 4.81 13.31 0.32
CA GLY A 76 5.82 12.25 0.42
C GLY A 76 5.23 10.92 0.92
N THR A 77 4.25 11.01 1.83
CA THR A 77 3.49 9.85 2.32
C THR A 77 2.37 9.39 1.39
N THR A 78 2.18 10.03 0.24
CA THR A 78 1.13 9.63 -0.71
C THR A 78 1.45 8.26 -1.29
N ASN A 79 0.45 7.39 -1.31
CA ASN A 79 0.51 6.08 -1.92
C ASN A 79 -0.85 5.75 -2.54
N SER A 80 -1.13 6.37 -3.70
CA SER A 80 -2.40 6.21 -4.41
C SER A 80 -2.71 4.76 -4.77
N ARG A 81 -1.68 3.95 -5.07
CA ARG A 81 -1.83 2.51 -5.33
C ARG A 81 -2.46 1.78 -4.14
N ALA A 82 -1.98 2.07 -2.93
CA ALA A 82 -2.56 1.52 -1.72
C ALA A 82 -3.96 2.07 -1.44
N THR A 83 -4.23 3.34 -1.74
CA THR A 83 -5.59 3.91 -1.63
C THR A 83 -6.56 3.20 -2.56
N TYR A 84 -6.21 3.02 -3.84
CA TYR A 84 -7.07 2.39 -4.85
C TYR A 84 -7.34 0.93 -4.55
N LEU A 85 -6.35 0.22 -3.98
CA LEU A 85 -6.53 -1.14 -3.49
C LEU A 85 -7.69 -1.26 -2.49
N HIS A 86 -7.93 -0.21 -1.69
CA HIS A 86 -8.91 -0.22 -0.60
C HIS A 86 -10.18 0.57 -0.91
N LEU A 87 -10.46 0.91 -2.17
CA LEU A 87 -11.74 1.50 -2.54
C LEU A 87 -12.88 0.54 -2.19
N ASP A 88 -13.95 1.09 -1.61
CA ASP A 88 -15.17 0.33 -1.45
C ASP A 88 -15.76 0.02 -2.83
N CYS A 89 -16.00 -1.26 -3.08
CA CYS A 89 -16.56 -1.75 -4.33
C CYS A 89 -18.03 -2.18 -4.19
N ASN A 90 -18.62 -2.07 -3.00
CA ASN A 90 -20.03 -2.37 -2.78
C ASN A 90 -20.91 -1.20 -3.26
N SER A 91 -21.62 -1.40 -4.37
CA SER A 91 -22.48 -0.37 -4.96
C SER A 91 -23.68 0.03 -4.10
N ALA A 92 -24.01 -0.73 -3.05
CA ALA A 92 -25.04 -0.37 -2.08
C ALA A 92 -24.50 0.45 -0.89
N SER A 93 -23.17 0.63 -0.80
CA SER A 93 -22.53 1.40 0.26
C SER A 93 -22.56 2.90 -0.05
N ASN A 94 -22.71 3.72 0.98
CA ASN A 94 -22.55 5.17 0.86
C ASN A 94 -21.11 5.58 0.55
N ASP A 95 -20.14 4.70 0.85
CA ASP A 95 -18.72 4.91 0.60
C ASP A 95 -18.26 4.32 -0.73
N PHE A 96 -19.18 3.84 -1.60
CA PHE A 96 -18.82 3.28 -2.90
C PHE A 96 -17.89 4.21 -3.69
N GLY A 97 -16.74 3.67 -4.14
CA GLY A 97 -15.71 4.43 -4.84
C GLY A 97 -14.78 5.24 -3.93
N TRP A 98 -14.94 5.15 -2.60
CA TRP A 98 -14.07 5.79 -1.62
C TRP A 98 -13.32 4.76 -0.79
N ALA A 99 -12.05 5.01 -0.53
CA ALA A 99 -11.28 4.21 0.42
C ALA A 99 -11.55 4.70 1.85
N PRO A 100 -11.47 3.86 2.89
CA PRO A 100 -11.57 4.30 4.28
C PRO A 100 -10.56 5.42 4.60
N SER A 101 -10.90 6.32 5.52
CA SER A 101 -10.05 7.48 5.88
C SER A 101 -8.60 7.09 6.25
N TYR A 102 -8.43 5.90 6.83
CA TYR A 102 -7.12 5.29 7.08
C TYR A 102 -6.27 5.22 5.81
N TRP A 103 -6.82 4.89 4.65
CA TRP A 103 -6.10 4.74 3.37
C TRP A 103 -6.08 6.01 2.50
N GLN A 104 -6.73 7.09 2.91
CA GLN A 104 -6.80 8.31 2.11
C GLN A 104 -5.60 9.25 2.32
N ASN A 105 -5.03 9.27 3.52
CA ASN A 105 -3.99 10.24 3.90
C ASN A 105 -2.86 9.57 4.67
N LYS A 106 -1.65 10.14 4.57
CA LYS A 106 -0.45 9.71 5.30
C LYS A 106 -0.26 8.20 5.22
N VAL A 107 -0.31 7.66 4.00
CA VAL A 107 -0.31 6.20 3.78
C VAL A 107 1.09 5.62 4.00
N GLY A 108 2.11 6.30 3.50
CA GLY A 108 3.48 5.84 3.58
C GLY A 108 3.69 4.56 2.77
N ASN A 109 4.70 3.79 3.17
CA ASN A 109 4.93 2.48 2.58
C ASN A 109 3.84 1.51 3.02
N VAL A 110 3.61 0.47 2.23
CA VAL A 110 2.58 -0.53 2.54
C VAL A 110 3.16 -1.91 2.33
N ILE A 111 2.92 -2.81 3.26
CA ILE A 111 3.22 -4.24 3.10
C ILE A 111 1.91 -4.93 2.76
N ALA A 112 1.91 -5.68 1.67
CA ALA A 112 0.78 -6.46 1.20
C ALA A 112 1.14 -7.95 1.09
N VAL A 113 0.21 -8.83 1.46
CA VAL A 113 0.34 -10.28 1.38
C VAL A 113 -0.98 -10.91 0.96
N ARG A 114 -0.95 -12.11 0.39
CA ARG A 114 -2.19 -12.89 0.22
C ARG A 114 -2.62 -13.50 1.54
N ALA A 115 -3.93 -13.51 1.79
CA ALA A 115 -4.51 -14.06 3.01
C ALA A 115 -4.25 -15.57 3.16
N ASP A 116 -4.15 -16.29 2.05
CA ASP A 116 -3.87 -17.73 1.98
C ASP A 116 -2.37 -18.08 2.10
N LYS A 117 -1.51 -17.08 2.36
CA LYS A 117 -0.05 -17.21 2.50
C LYS A 117 0.68 -17.68 1.24
N GLN A 118 0.00 -17.75 0.10
CA GLN A 118 0.65 -18.02 -1.18
C GLN A 118 1.46 -16.79 -1.63
N PRO A 119 2.45 -16.96 -2.52
CA PRO A 119 3.25 -15.86 -3.02
C PRO A 119 2.39 -14.76 -3.66
N LEU A 120 2.61 -13.52 -3.23
CA LEU A 120 2.14 -12.32 -3.91
C LEU A 120 3.33 -11.72 -4.68
N LEU A 121 3.24 -11.72 -6.00
CA LEU A 121 4.26 -11.15 -6.89
C LEU A 121 3.94 -9.69 -7.20
N VAL A 122 4.97 -8.89 -7.50
CA VAL A 122 4.83 -7.47 -7.85
C VAL A 122 3.81 -7.26 -8.98
N GLY A 123 3.86 -8.08 -10.03
CA GLY A 123 2.96 -7.98 -11.17
C GLY A 123 1.47 -8.16 -10.81
N HIS A 124 1.16 -9.00 -9.82
CA HIS A 124 -0.22 -9.19 -9.35
C HIS A 124 -0.76 -7.90 -8.71
N LEU A 125 0.03 -7.29 -7.83
CA LEU A 125 -0.38 -6.10 -7.09
C LEU A 125 -0.40 -4.86 -7.99
N ASP A 126 0.57 -4.71 -8.90
CA ASP A 126 0.58 -3.60 -9.87
C ASP A 126 -0.61 -3.68 -10.83
N ALA A 127 -0.97 -4.87 -11.31
CA ALA A 127 -2.15 -5.04 -12.18
C ALA A 127 -3.46 -4.64 -11.48
N ILE A 128 -3.69 -5.11 -10.25
CA ILE A 128 -4.91 -4.80 -9.48
C ILE A 128 -5.01 -3.30 -9.19
N THR A 129 -3.92 -2.70 -8.72
CA THR A 129 -3.89 -1.27 -8.32
C THR A 129 -3.82 -0.28 -9.48
N ARG A 130 -3.72 -0.77 -10.73
CA ARG A 130 -3.91 0.02 -11.96
C ARG A 130 -5.32 -0.05 -12.52
N TYR A 131 -6.01 -1.15 -12.27
CA TYR A 131 -7.38 -1.34 -12.73
C TYR A 131 -8.39 -0.56 -11.88
N CYS A 132 -8.12 -0.49 -10.57
CA CYS A 132 -8.88 0.33 -9.61
C CYS A 132 -8.46 1.80 -9.72
#